data_AF-A0A0F9J780-F1
#
_entry.id   AF-A0A0F9J780-F1
#
_cell.length_a   1.000
_cell.length_b   1.000
_cell.length_c   1.000
_cell.angle_alpha   90.00
_cell.angle_beta   90.00
_cell.angle_gamma   90.00
#
_symmetry.space_group_name_H-M   'P 1'
#
loop_
_entity.id
_entity.type
_entity.pdbx_description
1 polymer ?
#
loop_
_entity_poly.entity_id
_entity_poly.type
_entity_poly.pdbx_seq_one_letter_code
_entity_poly.pdbx_strand_id
1 'polypeptide(L)'
;MATATQDNEALILEMLRDAKDTDVHSELESNLVIHKGDETLEAPMTIKEMTNAGYKSVWNTETREWAPVLSYMLPGVLRQKRPDGKFMWTTAQPTKPPDRGTLKCLLHEDSPGREEFNRMGLRVCGKSNITNEFEVKQHMMMKHSKEWKSIEDGRLERERQEDRTYQKTLIEAIGGREEKAPLYVSKKDREKESK
;
A
#
# COMPACT_ATOMS: atom_id res chain seq x y z
N MET A 1 34.76 -30.62 22.35
CA MET A 1 33.40 -30.05 22.22
C MET A 1 33.51 -28.91 21.22
N ALA A 2 33.11 -29.15 19.96
CA ALA A 2 33.04 -28.07 18.98
C ALA A 2 32.09 -27.01 19.55
N THR A 3 32.58 -25.79 19.66
CA THR A 3 31.83 -24.68 20.22
C THR A 3 30.73 -24.31 19.22
N ALA A 4 29.54 -23.89 19.68
CA ALA A 4 28.38 -23.57 18.83
C ALA A 4 28.67 -22.57 17.69
N THR A 5 29.80 -21.86 17.73
CA THR A 5 30.33 -21.02 16.64
C THR A 5 30.86 -21.83 15.45
N GLN A 6 31.54 -22.95 15.68
CA GLN A 6 32.09 -23.82 14.62
C GLN A 6 30.98 -24.51 13.83
N ASP A 7 29.93 -24.97 14.53
CA ASP A 7 28.77 -25.59 13.89
C ASP A 7 27.99 -24.59 13.01
N ASN A 8 27.92 -23.32 13.44
CA ASN A 8 27.30 -22.25 12.66
C ASN A 8 28.10 -21.92 11.38
N GLU A 9 29.43 -21.95 11.45
CA GLU A 9 30.29 -21.71 10.28
C GLU A 9 30.20 -22.85 9.26
N ALA A 10 30.12 -24.11 9.73
CA ALA A 10 29.88 -25.26 8.87
C ALA A 10 28.55 -25.15 8.13
N LEU A 11 27.47 -24.75 8.82
CA LEU A 11 26.17 -24.55 8.20
C LEU A 11 26.19 -23.45 7.13
N ILE A 12 26.88 -22.34 7.39
CA ILE A 12 27.01 -21.25 6.41
C ILE A 12 27.78 -21.73 5.16
N LEU A 13 28.81 -22.55 5.32
CA LEU A 13 29.56 -23.11 4.20
C LEU A 13 28.71 -24.05 3.34
N GLU A 14 27.86 -24.88 3.95
CA GLU A 14 26.88 -25.68 3.22
C GLU A 14 25.90 -24.80 2.44
N MET A 15 25.36 -23.76 3.08
CA MET A 15 24.44 -22.83 2.44
C MET A 15 25.06 -22.07 1.27
N LEU A 16 26.35 -21.72 1.34
CA LEU A 16 27.10 -21.09 0.25
C LEU A 16 27.28 -22.03 -0.95
N ARG A 17 27.43 -23.33 -0.70
CA ARG A 17 27.50 -24.36 -1.74
C ARG A 17 26.15 -24.53 -2.45
N ASP A 18 25.06 -24.51 -1.70
CA ASP A 18 23.70 -24.73 -2.22
C ASP A 18 23.06 -23.46 -2.82
N ALA A 19 23.75 -22.32 -2.73
CA ALA A 19 23.25 -21.04 -3.20
C ALA A 19 23.13 -21.01 -4.74
N LYS A 20 21.89 -20.91 -5.22
CA LYS A 20 21.56 -20.83 -6.66
C LYS A 20 21.81 -19.44 -7.21
N ASP A 21 22.39 -19.38 -8.40
CA ASP A 21 22.53 -18.15 -9.17
C ASP A 21 21.15 -17.69 -9.65
N THR A 22 20.98 -16.38 -9.76
CA THR A 22 19.73 -15.76 -10.17
C THR A 22 20.04 -14.56 -11.03
N ASP A 23 19.36 -14.46 -12.16
CA ASP A 23 19.47 -13.30 -13.03
C ASP A 23 18.45 -12.25 -12.58
N VAL A 24 18.96 -11.08 -12.21
CA VAL A 24 18.13 -9.91 -11.94
C VAL A 24 18.10 -9.09 -13.22
N HIS A 25 16.94 -8.99 -13.87
CA HIS A 25 16.79 -8.21 -15.08
C HIS A 25 17.12 -6.73 -14.82
N SER A 26 18.04 -6.20 -15.63
CA SER A 26 18.39 -4.79 -15.63
C SER A 26 17.80 -4.11 -16.87
N GLU A 27 17.29 -2.89 -16.73
CA GLU A 27 16.77 -2.09 -17.86
C GLU A 27 17.84 -1.87 -18.95
N LEU A 28 19.12 -1.91 -18.56
CA LEU A 28 20.28 -1.78 -19.44
C LEU A 28 20.49 -2.97 -20.37
N GLU A 29 19.92 -4.14 -20.05
CA GLU A 29 19.92 -5.30 -20.96
C GLU A 29 18.94 -5.08 -22.13
N SER A 30 17.88 -4.29 -21.90
CA SER A 30 16.81 -4.06 -22.88
C SER A 30 17.10 -2.89 -23.84
N ASN A 31 17.87 -1.89 -23.39
CA ASN A 31 18.17 -0.68 -24.16
C ASN A 31 19.68 -0.36 -24.10
N LEU A 32 20.49 -1.04 -24.93
CA LEU A 32 21.96 -0.90 -24.96
C LEU A 32 22.46 0.42 -25.58
N VAL A 33 21.59 1.33 -26.00
CA VAL A 33 21.96 2.57 -26.70
C VAL A 33 22.09 3.70 -25.69
N ILE A 34 23.33 4.05 -25.31
CA ILE A 34 23.63 5.17 -24.40
C ILE A 34 23.42 6.50 -25.12
N HIS A 35 23.81 6.56 -26.40
CA HIS A 35 23.73 7.76 -27.22
C HIS A 35 23.19 7.40 -28.59
N LYS A 36 22.08 8.02 -28.98
CA LYS A 36 21.60 8.04 -30.37
C LYS A 36 22.29 9.25 -30.98
N GLY A 37 23.11 9.06 -32.02
CA GLY A 37 24.00 10.10 -32.56
C GLY A 37 23.35 11.48 -32.71
N ASP A 38 24.11 12.53 -32.39
CA ASP A 38 23.73 13.94 -32.48
C ASP A 38 24.72 14.68 -33.40
N GLU A 39 24.51 15.97 -33.71
CA GLU A 39 25.34 16.77 -34.63
C GLU A 39 26.84 16.83 -34.26
N THR A 40 27.20 16.51 -33.01
CA THR A 40 28.59 16.49 -32.52
C THR A 40 29.21 15.10 -32.53
N LEU A 41 28.41 14.04 -32.48
CA LEU A 41 28.84 12.64 -32.45
C LEU A 41 27.83 11.81 -33.25
N GLU A 42 28.08 11.67 -34.55
CA GLU A 42 27.16 10.99 -35.48
C GLU A 42 27.00 9.49 -35.19
N ALA A 43 28.01 8.85 -34.60
CA ALA A 43 27.96 7.41 -34.33
C ALA A 43 27.25 7.11 -32.99
N PRO A 44 26.22 6.22 -32.98
CA PRO A 44 25.58 5.81 -31.75
C PRO A 44 26.55 4.99 -30.88
N MET A 45 26.59 5.30 -29.59
CA MET A 45 27.37 4.52 -28.63
C MET A 45 26.51 3.42 -28.03
N THR A 46 26.92 2.17 -28.24
CA THR A 46 26.28 0.98 -27.68
C THR A 46 27.21 0.26 -26.72
N ILE A 47 26.65 -0.30 -25.64
CA ILE A 47 27.42 -1.15 -24.72
C ILE A 47 27.69 -2.50 -25.38
N LYS A 48 28.96 -2.94 -25.40
CA LYS A 48 29.36 -4.21 -26.04
C LYS A 48 28.98 -5.42 -25.18
N GLU A 49 29.32 -5.39 -23.89
CA GLU A 49 29.05 -6.47 -22.92
C GLU A 49 28.89 -5.86 -21.52
N MET A 50 27.91 -6.32 -20.75
CA MET A 50 27.74 -6.00 -19.33
C MET A 50 27.96 -7.27 -18.52
N THR A 51 29.00 -7.30 -17.69
CA THR A 51 29.21 -8.39 -16.74
C THR A 51 28.51 -8.06 -15.44
N ASN A 52 27.41 -8.75 -15.14
CA ASN A 52 26.77 -8.67 -13.84
C ASN A 52 27.56 -9.50 -12.82
N ALA A 53 27.76 -9.00 -11.60
CA ALA A 53 28.60 -9.62 -10.57
C ALA A 53 28.02 -10.93 -9.97
N GLY A 54 27.02 -11.52 -10.63
CA GLY A 54 26.29 -12.72 -10.22
C GLY A 54 25.44 -12.47 -8.96
N TYR A 55 24.12 -12.48 -9.11
CA TYR A 55 23.22 -12.48 -7.96
C TYR A 55 22.91 -13.92 -7.54
N LYS A 56 22.76 -14.13 -6.24
CA LYS A 56 22.30 -15.38 -5.66
C LYS A 56 20.97 -15.17 -4.94
N SER A 57 20.08 -16.14 -5.05
CA SER A 57 18.78 -16.08 -4.37
C SER A 57 18.93 -16.38 -2.88
N VAL A 58 18.35 -15.53 -2.06
CA VAL A 58 18.26 -15.73 -0.61
C VAL A 58 16.81 -15.53 -0.18
N TRP A 59 16.39 -16.30 0.83
CA TRP A 59 15.05 -16.30 1.39
C TRP A 59 15.09 -15.88 2.86
N ASN A 60 14.14 -15.05 3.29
CA ASN A 60 13.98 -14.75 4.71
C ASN A 60 13.33 -15.95 5.44
N THR A 61 13.86 -16.35 6.59
CA THR A 61 13.39 -17.54 7.31
C THR A 61 11.98 -17.40 7.90
N GLU A 62 11.49 -16.19 8.15
CA GLU A 62 10.17 -15.94 8.75
C GLU A 62 9.16 -15.50 7.69
N THR A 63 9.46 -14.42 6.97
CA THR A 63 8.54 -13.85 5.97
C THR A 63 8.49 -14.68 4.69
N ARG A 64 9.50 -15.55 4.49
CA ARG A 64 9.67 -16.40 3.29
C ARG A 64 9.74 -15.58 2.02
N GLU A 65 10.16 -14.33 2.13
CA GLU A 65 10.33 -13.45 0.98
C GLU A 65 11.67 -13.70 0.29
N TRP A 66 11.65 -13.59 -1.02
CA TRP A 66 12.81 -13.72 -1.90
C TRP A 66 13.53 -12.38 -2.02
N ALA A 67 14.86 -12.42 -1.92
CA ALA A 67 15.73 -11.28 -2.17
C ALA A 67 16.97 -11.72 -2.99
N PRO A 68 17.31 -11.00 -4.06
CA PRO A 68 18.57 -11.20 -4.77
C PRO A 68 19.71 -10.53 -4.02
N VAL A 69 20.78 -11.26 -3.75
CA VAL A 69 21.98 -10.76 -3.06
C VAL A 69 23.20 -10.94 -3.95
N LEU A 70 24.10 -9.97 -3.97
CA LEU A 70 25.37 -10.08 -4.71
C LEU A 70 26.22 -11.22 -4.14
N SER A 71 26.84 -12.01 -5.01
CA SER A 71 27.60 -13.22 -4.62
C SER A 71 28.65 -12.96 -3.53
N TYR A 72 29.38 -11.84 -3.60
CA TYR A 72 30.41 -11.49 -2.61
C TYR A 72 29.82 -11.06 -1.25
N MET A 73 28.59 -10.55 -1.22
CA MET A 73 27.89 -10.14 0.01
C MET A 73 27.20 -11.31 0.71
N LEU A 74 26.97 -12.42 0.01
CA LEU A 74 26.22 -13.57 0.52
C LEU A 74 26.76 -14.09 1.87
N PRO A 75 28.08 -14.29 2.09
CA PRO A 75 28.58 -14.75 3.38
C PRO A 75 28.28 -13.78 4.52
N GLY A 76 28.31 -12.47 4.26
CA GLY A 76 27.97 -11.45 5.25
C GLY A 76 26.49 -11.47 5.60
N VAL A 77 25.62 -11.63 4.59
CA VAL A 77 24.16 -11.71 4.76
C VAL A 77 23.77 -12.99 5.51
N LEU A 78 24.34 -14.15 5.17
CA LEU A 78 24.03 -15.41 5.86
C LEU A 78 24.48 -15.45 7.33
N ARG A 79 25.46 -14.63 7.71
CA ARG A 79 25.87 -14.47 9.12
C ARG A 79 24.92 -13.61 9.94
N GLN A 80 24.00 -12.88 9.30
CA GLN A 80 23.06 -12.01 10.03
C GLN A 80 22.10 -12.85 10.87
N LYS A 81 22.08 -12.55 12.17
CA LYS A 81 21.21 -13.18 13.15
C LYS A 81 20.13 -12.20 13.59
N ARG A 82 18.96 -12.75 13.89
CA ARG A 82 17.85 -12.04 14.53
C ARG A 82 18.13 -11.85 16.02
N PRO A 83 17.35 -10.99 16.71
CA PRO A 83 17.39 -10.87 18.17
C PRO A 83 17.23 -12.22 18.89
N ASP A 84 16.47 -13.15 18.29
CA ASP A 84 16.24 -14.50 18.79
C ASP A 84 17.42 -15.47 18.58
N GLY A 85 18.53 -15.01 17.99
CA GLY A 85 19.73 -15.81 17.73
C GLY A 85 19.67 -16.73 16.50
N LYS A 86 18.50 -16.87 15.85
CA LYS A 86 18.32 -17.63 14.60
C LYS A 86 18.84 -16.86 13.38
N PHE A 87 19.23 -17.58 12.33
CA PHE A 87 19.61 -17.00 11.04
C PHE A 87 18.43 -16.26 10.41
N MET A 88 18.67 -15.04 9.96
CA MET A 88 17.66 -14.22 9.29
C MET A 88 17.36 -14.74 7.87
N TRP A 89 18.37 -15.32 7.23
CA TRP A 89 18.38 -15.63 5.81
C TRP A 89 18.74 -17.10 5.56
N THR A 90 18.16 -17.68 4.52
CA THR A 90 18.45 -19.04 4.06
C THR A 90 18.56 -19.12 2.54
N THR A 91 19.40 -20.02 2.03
CA THR A 91 19.50 -20.30 0.58
C THR A 91 18.51 -21.37 0.13
N ALA A 92 17.97 -22.16 1.07
CA ALA A 92 16.95 -23.15 0.79
C ALA A 92 15.60 -22.47 0.51
N GLN A 93 14.97 -22.85 -0.60
CA GLN A 93 13.63 -22.37 -0.94
C GLN A 93 12.62 -22.89 0.10
N PRO A 94 11.82 -22.01 0.73
CA PRO A 94 10.82 -22.43 1.69
C PRO A 94 9.70 -23.22 1.00
N THR A 95 9.26 -24.32 1.61
CA THR A 95 8.15 -25.16 1.06
C THR A 95 6.81 -24.42 1.04
N LYS A 96 6.62 -23.45 1.95
CA LYS A 96 5.40 -22.65 2.03
C LYS A 96 5.63 -21.28 1.36
N PRO A 97 4.66 -20.76 0.59
CA PRO A 97 4.75 -19.43 0.02
C PRO A 97 4.84 -18.35 1.12
N PRO A 98 5.32 -17.14 0.78
CA PRO A 98 5.26 -15.99 1.68
C PRO A 98 3.82 -15.70 2.07
N ASP A 99 3.64 -15.30 3.32
CA ASP A 99 2.32 -14.96 3.85
C ASP A 99 1.87 -13.66 3.17
N ARG A 100 1.05 -13.83 2.12
CA ARG A 100 0.39 -12.72 1.41
C ARG A 100 -1.01 -12.59 1.98
N GLY A 101 -1.45 -11.34 2.15
CA GLY A 101 -2.82 -11.07 2.54
C GLY A 101 -3.85 -11.49 1.50
N THR A 102 -5.10 -11.58 1.93
CA THR A 102 -6.25 -11.95 1.09
C THR A 102 -7.09 -10.76 0.66
N LEU A 103 -6.79 -9.56 1.18
CA LEU A 103 -7.60 -8.38 0.92
C LEU A 103 -7.31 -7.84 -0.47
N LYS A 104 -8.39 -7.55 -1.18
CA LYS A 104 -8.38 -6.98 -2.52
C LYS A 104 -8.36 -5.45 -2.42
N CYS A 105 -7.80 -4.81 -3.44
CA CYS A 105 -7.87 -3.36 -3.59
C CYS A 105 -9.34 -2.90 -3.67
N LEU A 106 -9.62 -1.67 -3.21
CA LEU A 106 -10.97 -1.08 -3.33
C LEU A 106 -11.44 -0.99 -4.79
N LEU A 107 -10.50 -0.79 -5.73
CA LEU A 107 -10.74 -0.74 -7.17
C LEU A 107 -10.59 -2.11 -7.86
N HIS A 108 -10.60 -3.20 -7.11
CA HIS A 108 -10.60 -4.55 -7.69
C HIS A 108 -11.91 -4.85 -8.43
N GLU A 109 -11.90 -5.81 -9.35
CA GLU A 109 -13.08 -6.26 -10.10
C GLU A 109 -14.18 -6.76 -9.15
N ASP A 110 -13.81 -7.65 -8.24
CA ASP A 110 -14.71 -8.22 -7.21
C ASP A 110 -15.07 -7.28 -6.03
N SER A 111 -14.74 -5.99 -6.10
CA SER A 111 -15.08 -5.05 -5.01
C SER A 111 -16.59 -4.75 -5.01
N PRO A 112 -17.27 -4.71 -3.84
CA PRO A 112 -18.72 -4.48 -3.79
C PRO A 112 -19.15 -3.11 -4.37
N GLY A 113 -18.26 -2.11 -4.36
CA GLY A 113 -18.52 -0.78 -4.94
C GLY A 113 -18.17 -0.65 -6.42
N ARG A 114 -17.86 -1.75 -7.12
CA ARG A 114 -17.32 -1.72 -8.49
C ARG A 114 -18.20 -0.98 -9.48
N GLU A 115 -19.52 -1.18 -9.42
CA GLU A 115 -20.46 -0.55 -10.35
C GLU A 115 -20.45 0.97 -10.23
N GLU A 116 -20.35 1.49 -9.00
CA GLU A 116 -20.25 2.93 -8.75
C GLU A 116 -18.93 3.48 -9.27
N PHE A 117 -17.82 2.78 -9.01
CA PHE A 117 -16.49 3.16 -9.51
C PHE A 117 -16.42 3.13 -11.03
N ASN A 118 -17.07 2.16 -11.68
CA ASN A 118 -17.20 2.11 -13.13
C ASN A 118 -17.98 3.29 -13.69
N ARG A 119 -19.08 3.69 -13.02
CA ARG A 119 -19.88 4.88 -13.40
C ARG A 119 -19.06 6.17 -13.29
N MET A 120 -18.16 6.24 -12.31
CA MET A 120 -17.20 7.35 -12.16
C MET A 120 -16.01 7.28 -13.13
N GLY A 121 -15.88 6.19 -13.92
CA GLY A 121 -14.81 6.01 -14.90
C GLY A 121 -13.47 5.59 -14.30
N LEU A 122 -13.45 5.02 -13.09
CA LEU A 122 -12.22 4.60 -12.41
C LEU A 122 -11.69 3.26 -12.96
N ARG A 123 -10.36 3.16 -13.08
CA ARG A 123 -9.69 1.97 -13.64
C ARG A 123 -9.76 0.76 -12.71
N VAL A 124 -9.63 -0.43 -13.29
CA VAL A 124 -9.49 -1.69 -12.54
C VAL A 124 -8.07 -1.83 -11.98
N CYS A 125 -7.97 -2.22 -10.70
CA CYS A 125 -6.71 -2.65 -10.10
C CYS A 125 -6.75 -4.17 -9.81
N GLY A 126 -5.81 -4.92 -10.39
CA GLY A 126 -5.70 -6.37 -10.17
C GLY A 126 -5.03 -6.79 -8.86
N LYS A 127 -4.79 -5.87 -7.93
CA LYS A 127 -4.09 -6.22 -6.67
C LYS A 127 -5.05 -6.91 -5.70
N SER A 128 -4.79 -8.21 -5.48
CA SER A 128 -5.59 -9.08 -4.61
C SER A 128 -4.90 -9.53 -3.32
N ASN A 129 -3.63 -9.16 -3.14
CA ASN A 129 -2.74 -9.78 -2.15
C ASN A 129 -2.33 -8.78 -1.05
N ILE A 130 -3.29 -8.07 -0.44
CA ILE A 130 -3.03 -7.04 0.58
C ILE A 130 -3.35 -7.59 1.98
N THR A 131 -2.48 -7.31 2.96
CA THR A 131 -2.51 -7.94 4.29
C THR A 131 -3.56 -7.34 5.21
N ASN A 132 -3.68 -6.02 5.21
CA ASN A 132 -4.56 -5.29 6.13
C ASN A 132 -5.30 -4.16 5.41
N GLU A 133 -6.46 -3.75 5.92
CA GLU A 133 -7.23 -2.61 5.42
C GLU A 133 -6.42 -1.31 5.41
N PHE A 134 -5.53 -1.12 6.38
CA PHE A 134 -4.61 0.01 6.40
C PHE A 134 -3.68 0.02 5.17
N GLU A 135 -3.15 -1.14 4.79
CA GLU A 135 -2.32 -1.28 3.59
C GLU A 135 -3.15 -1.09 2.31
N VAL A 136 -4.46 -1.42 2.32
CA VAL A 136 -5.37 -1.10 1.22
C VAL A 136 -5.49 0.41 1.05
N LYS A 137 -5.70 1.15 2.15
CA LYS A 137 -5.74 2.62 2.14
C LYS A 137 -4.42 3.20 1.65
N GLN A 138 -3.28 2.70 2.14
CA GLN A 138 -1.97 3.16 1.70
C GLN A 138 -1.71 2.86 0.23
N HIS A 139 -2.09 1.67 -0.24
CA HIS A 139 -2.00 1.31 -1.66
C HIS A 139 -2.83 2.26 -2.52
N MET A 140 -4.04 2.58 -2.10
CA MET A 140 -4.88 3.59 -2.76
C MET A 140 -4.20 4.96 -2.79
N MET A 141 -3.70 5.47 -1.66
CA MET A 141 -3.04 6.77 -1.60
C MET A 141 -1.77 6.85 -2.47
N MET A 142 -0.97 5.79 -2.53
CA MET A 142 0.32 5.80 -3.24
C MET A 142 0.20 5.44 -4.72
N LYS A 143 -0.59 4.43 -5.08
CA LYS A 143 -0.69 3.93 -6.45
C LYS A 143 -1.89 4.49 -7.22
N HIS A 144 -2.95 4.83 -6.50
CA HIS A 144 -4.21 5.34 -7.07
C HIS A 144 -4.60 6.68 -6.45
N SER A 145 -3.62 7.58 -6.32
CA SER A 145 -3.77 8.85 -5.58
C SER A 145 -4.93 9.70 -6.12
N LYS A 146 -5.10 9.74 -7.45
CA LYS A 146 -6.15 10.52 -8.11
C LYS A 146 -7.52 9.91 -7.87
N GLU A 147 -7.64 8.60 -8.08
CA GLU A 147 -8.88 7.86 -7.90
C GLU A 147 -9.32 7.87 -6.44
N TRP A 148 -8.37 7.74 -5.51
CA TRP A 148 -8.62 7.88 -4.08
C TRP A 148 -9.19 9.25 -3.73
N LYS A 149 -8.60 10.32 -4.25
CA LYS A 149 -9.09 11.68 -4.03
C LYS A 149 -10.53 11.85 -4.54
N SER A 150 -10.84 11.34 -5.73
CA SER A 150 -12.21 11.39 -6.27
C SER A 150 -13.22 10.64 -5.40
N ILE A 151 -12.84 9.46 -4.87
CA ILE A 151 -13.70 8.68 -3.97
C ILE A 151 -13.92 9.44 -2.66
N GLU A 152 -12.86 10.04 -2.10
CA GLU A 152 -12.92 10.75 -0.84
C GLU A 152 -13.72 12.06 -0.96
N ASP A 153 -13.53 12.81 -2.06
CA ASP A 153 -14.33 14.00 -2.37
C ASP A 153 -15.82 13.64 -2.50
N GLY A 154 -16.13 12.49 -3.12
CA GLY A 154 -17.50 11.98 -3.22
C GLY A 154 -18.10 11.59 -1.87
N ARG A 155 -17.31 10.97 -0.98
CA ARG A 155 -17.73 10.65 0.39
C ARG A 155 -18.03 11.91 1.20
N LEU A 156 -17.13 12.88 1.14
CA LEU A 156 -17.27 14.15 1.85
C LEU A 156 -18.51 14.92 1.39
N GLU A 157 -18.78 14.95 0.09
CA GLU A 157 -19.96 15.64 -0.43
C GLU A 157 -21.26 14.91 -0.04
N ARG A 158 -21.25 13.58 0.01
CA ARG A 158 -22.39 12.78 0.48
C ARG A 158 -22.67 13.05 1.96
N GLU A 159 -21.65 13.03 2.82
CA GLU A 159 -21.80 13.37 4.26
C GLU A 159 -22.33 14.79 4.43
N ARG A 160 -21.81 15.75 3.66
CA ARG A 160 -22.25 17.15 3.71
C ARG A 160 -23.70 17.33 3.24
N GLN A 161 -24.17 16.50 2.30
CA GLN A 161 -25.57 16.48 1.88
C GLN A 161 -26.47 15.84 2.94
N GLU A 162 -26.04 14.72 3.53
CA GLU A 162 -26.74 14.05 4.64
C GLU A 162 -26.92 15.03 5.82
N ASP A 163 -25.87 15.76 6.21
CA ASP A 163 -25.94 16.79 7.26
C ASP A 163 -26.92 17.92 6.94
N ARG A 164 -26.90 18.44 5.70
CA ARG A 164 -27.85 19.47 5.26
C ARG A 164 -29.29 18.97 5.28
N THR A 165 -29.51 17.72 4.88
CA THR A 165 -30.85 17.11 4.95
C THR A 165 -31.30 16.93 6.39
N TYR A 166 -30.42 16.43 7.26
CA TYR A 166 -30.71 16.27 8.68
C TYR A 166 -31.05 17.61 9.34
N GLN A 167 -30.26 18.67 9.09
CA GLN A 167 -30.54 20.01 9.59
C GLN A 167 -31.89 20.56 9.11
N LYS A 168 -32.23 20.37 7.83
CA LYS A 168 -33.55 20.77 7.30
C LYS A 168 -34.68 20.03 8.01
N THR A 169 -34.56 18.72 8.19
CA THR A 169 -35.59 17.93 8.91
C THR A 169 -35.73 18.35 10.37
N LEU A 170 -34.62 18.71 11.03
CA LEU A 170 -34.63 19.20 12.40
C LEU A 170 -35.32 20.56 12.52
N ILE A 171 -35.02 21.49 11.60
CA ILE A 171 -35.66 22.81 11.55
C ILE A 171 -37.15 22.68 11.26
N GLU A 172 -37.55 21.78 10.35
CA GLU A 172 -38.97 21.52 10.06
C GLU A 172 -39.69 20.94 11.29
N ALA A 173 -39.07 19.99 11.99
CA ALA A 173 -39.63 19.39 13.20
C ALA A 173 -39.73 20.38 14.38
N ILE A 174 -38.81 21.35 14.49
CA ILE A 174 -38.84 22.40 15.52
C ILE A 174 -39.78 23.54 15.12
N GLY A 175 -39.75 23.97 13.86
CA GLY A 175 -40.61 25.05 13.32
C GLY A 175 -42.07 24.66 13.20
N GLY A 176 -42.39 23.36 13.13
CA GLY A 176 -43.76 22.84 13.24
C GLY A 176 -44.34 22.85 14.66
N ARG A 177 -43.54 23.17 15.69
CA ARG A 177 -44.05 23.51 17.02
C ARG A 177 -44.38 25.00 17.05
N GLU A 178 -45.57 25.37 16.60
CA GLU A 178 -46.15 26.68 16.90
C GLU A 178 -46.30 26.83 18.41
N GLU A 179 -45.28 27.36 19.09
CA GLU A 179 -45.48 28.00 20.37
C GLU A 179 -46.29 29.26 20.10
N LYS A 180 -47.59 29.22 20.43
CA LYS A 180 -48.37 30.45 20.64
C LYS A 180 -47.59 31.30 21.63
N ALA A 181 -46.87 32.30 21.12
CA ALA A 181 -46.17 33.27 21.93
C ALA A 181 -47.19 33.85 22.93
N PRO A 182 -46.93 33.81 24.25
CA PRO A 182 -47.86 34.37 25.21
C PRO A 182 -48.01 35.86 24.90
N LEU A 183 -49.20 36.27 24.46
CA LEU A 183 -49.57 37.66 24.29
C LEU A 183 -49.28 38.38 25.60
N TYR A 184 -48.30 39.30 25.58
CA TYR A 184 -47.97 40.11 26.74
C TYR A 184 -49.13 41.08 26.99
N VAL A 185 -50.03 40.73 27.90
CA VAL A 185 -51.09 41.63 28.35
C VAL A 185 -50.42 42.78 29.10
N SER A 186 -50.41 43.96 28.48
CA SER A 186 -49.90 45.16 29.13
C SER A 186 -50.76 45.47 30.36
N LYS A 187 -50.13 45.83 31.48
CA LYS A 187 -50.82 46.12 32.75
C LYS A 187 -51.88 47.23 32.66
N LYS A 188 -51.98 47.96 31.55
CA LYS A 188 -52.96 49.04 31.35
C LYS A 188 -54.39 48.55 31.10
N ASP A 189 -54.59 47.29 30.72
CA ASP A 189 -55.93 46.78 30.40
C ASP A 189 -56.62 46.13 31.62
N ARG A 190 -55.88 45.88 32.71
CA ARG A 190 -56.43 45.28 33.94
C ARG A 190 -57.23 46.24 34.84
N GLU A 191 -57.07 47.55 34.66
CA GLU A 191 -57.75 48.57 35.49
C GLU A 191 -59.10 49.05 34.91
N LYS A 192 -59.49 48.58 33.71
CA LYS A 192 -60.77 48.96 33.10
C LYS A 192 -61.92 48.00 33.39
N GLU A 193 -61.67 46.83 33.96
CA GLU A 193 -62.72 45.84 34.30
C GLU A 193 -63.16 45.88 35.77
N SER A 194 -62.63 46.78 36.61
CA SER A 194 -62.99 46.89 38.03
C SER A 194 -63.73 48.18 38.39
N LYS A 195 -64.67 48.63 37.56
CA LYS A 195 -65.64 49.67 37.94
C LYS A 195 -67.06 49.26 37.56
#